data_AF-A0A5T1URG1-F1
#
_entry.id   AF-A0A5T1URG1-F1
#
_cell.length_a   1.000
_cell.length_b   1.000
_cell.length_c   1.000
_cell.angle_alpha   90.00
_cell.angle_beta   90.00
_cell.angle_gamma   90.00
#
_symmetry.space_group_name_H-M   'P 1'
#
loop_
_entity.id
_entity.type
_entity.pdbx_description
1 polymer ?
#
loop_
_entity_poly.entity_id
_entity_poly.type
_entity_poly.pdbx_seq_one_letter_code
_entity_poly.pdbx_strand_id
1 'polypeptide(L)'
;MEKNTIKLALLGAVITGVFSACSSEPKTVQYYEDPKNATELEAKIKECDKNANSAKTDTECANAYEARYSKSFDYKPQVSTKELMQKAREQNKNMELK
;
A
#
# COMPACT_ATOMS: atom_id res chain seq x y z
N MET A 1 -47.98 -6.55 -27.14
CA MET A 1 -47.01 -6.45 -26.01
C MET A 1 -45.88 -7.42 -26.30
N GLU A 2 -44.82 -6.90 -26.92
CA GLU A 2 -43.64 -7.64 -27.36
C GLU A 2 -42.70 -7.85 -26.16
N LYS A 3 -42.36 -9.11 -25.85
CA LYS A 3 -41.49 -9.46 -24.72
C LYS A 3 -40.04 -9.56 -25.22
N ASN A 4 -39.25 -8.53 -24.96
CA ASN A 4 -37.81 -8.51 -25.22
C ASN A 4 -37.10 -9.46 -24.25
N THR A 5 -36.89 -10.72 -24.66
CA THR A 5 -35.99 -11.63 -23.93
C THR A 5 -34.56 -11.45 -24.40
N ILE A 6 -33.84 -10.54 -23.76
CA ILE A 6 -32.38 -10.44 -23.88
C ILE A 6 -31.80 -11.66 -23.14
N LYS A 7 -31.41 -12.69 -23.89
CA LYS A 7 -30.65 -13.83 -23.36
C LYS A 7 -29.20 -13.40 -23.18
N LEU A 8 -28.90 -12.81 -22.03
CA LEU A 8 -27.54 -12.47 -21.63
C LEU A 8 -26.82 -13.76 -21.20
N ALA A 9 -26.28 -14.48 -22.18
CA ALA A 9 -25.42 -15.64 -21.95
C ALA A 9 -24.05 -15.16 -21.45
N LEU A 10 -23.96 -14.86 -20.16
CA LEU A 10 -22.68 -14.65 -19.46
C LEU A 10 -22.01 -16.01 -19.23
N LEU A 11 -21.35 -16.54 -20.26
CA LEU A 11 -20.35 -17.60 -20.13
C LEU A 11 -19.04 -16.96 -19.63
N GLY A 12 -19.06 -16.52 -18.37
CA GLY A 12 -17.84 -16.22 -17.63
C GLY A 12 -17.20 -17.53 -17.22
N ALA A 13 -16.21 -18.00 -17.99
CA ALA A 13 -15.39 -19.13 -17.60
C ALA A 13 -14.75 -18.82 -16.24
N VAL A 14 -15.19 -19.53 -15.20
CA VAL A 14 -14.52 -19.52 -13.90
C VAL A 14 -13.20 -20.24 -14.11
N ILE A 15 -12.13 -19.47 -14.28
CA ILE A 15 -10.77 -20.01 -14.28
C ILE A 15 -10.51 -20.46 -12.84
N THR A 16 -10.84 -21.70 -12.51
CA THR A 16 -10.34 -22.34 -11.30
C THR A 16 -8.86 -22.64 -11.53
N GLY A 17 -8.05 -21.59 -11.46
CA GLY A 17 -6.63 -21.73 -11.21
C GLY A 17 -6.51 -22.37 -9.84
N VAL A 18 -6.30 -23.68 -9.81
CA VAL A 18 -5.75 -24.35 -8.64
C VAL A 18 -4.36 -23.76 -8.45
N PHE A 19 -4.30 -22.65 -7.71
CA PHE A 19 -3.14 -22.39 -6.90
C PHE A 19 -3.04 -23.62 -5.99
N SER A 20 -2.19 -24.56 -6.37
CA SER A 20 -1.52 -25.41 -5.39
C SER A 20 -0.82 -24.45 -4.45
N ALA A 21 -1.58 -23.94 -3.47
CA ALA A 21 -1.04 -23.24 -2.35
C ALA A 21 -0.19 -24.30 -1.65
N CYS A 22 1.11 -24.33 -1.98
CA CYS A 22 2.09 -24.49 -0.93
C CYS A 22 1.68 -23.44 0.10
N SER A 23 0.87 -23.87 1.07
CA SER A 23 0.41 -23.07 2.20
C SER A 23 1.60 -22.85 3.11
N SER A 24 2.57 -22.13 2.56
CA SER A 24 3.61 -21.45 3.30
C SER A 24 2.86 -20.50 4.23
N GLU A 25 3.28 -20.44 5.47
CA GLU A 25 2.77 -19.45 6.40
C GLU A 25 2.87 -18.05 5.76
N PRO A 26 1.87 -17.18 5.94
CA PRO A 26 1.86 -15.86 5.32
C PRO A 26 3.11 -15.10 5.75
N LYS A 27 3.79 -14.46 4.79
CA LYS A 27 4.98 -13.67 5.05
C LYS A 27 4.64 -12.50 5.98
N THR A 28 5.53 -12.23 6.93
CA THR A 28 5.33 -11.22 7.98
C THR A 28 5.63 -9.81 7.49
N VAL A 29 5.22 -8.81 8.28
CA VAL A 29 5.58 -7.40 8.03
C VAL A 29 7.10 -7.23 7.98
N GLN A 30 7.82 -7.82 8.94
CA GLN A 30 9.29 -7.72 9.04
C GLN A 30 10.00 -8.32 7.82
N TYR A 31 9.43 -9.36 7.21
CA TYR A 31 9.94 -9.91 5.96
C TYR A 31 9.91 -8.85 4.85
N TYR A 32 8.77 -8.17 4.66
CA TYR A 32 8.61 -7.16 3.61
C TYR A 32 9.32 -5.83 3.91
N GLU A 33 9.60 -5.54 5.18
CA GLU A 33 10.38 -4.38 5.58
C GLU A 33 11.86 -4.50 5.18
N ASP A 34 12.43 -5.72 5.12
CA ASP A 34 13.81 -5.92 4.68
C ASP A 34 14.02 -5.35 3.26
N PRO A 35 15.00 -4.45 3.04
CA PRO A 35 15.32 -3.89 1.73
C PRO A 35 15.55 -4.93 0.63
N LYS A 36 16.04 -6.12 0.97
CA LYS A 36 16.27 -7.24 0.03
C LYS A 36 14.97 -7.76 -0.58
N ASN A 37 13.85 -7.57 0.10
CA ASN A 37 12.53 -8.05 -0.30
C ASN A 37 11.67 -6.95 -0.95
N ALA A 38 12.24 -5.78 -1.29
CA ALA A 38 11.49 -4.65 -1.85
C ALA A 38 10.76 -4.98 -3.16
N THR A 39 11.41 -5.71 -4.07
CA THR A 39 10.78 -6.15 -5.34
C THR A 39 9.60 -7.08 -5.09
N GLU A 40 9.71 -7.95 -4.08
CA GLU A 40 8.66 -8.89 -3.76
C GLU A 40 7.47 -8.20 -3.08
N LEU A 41 7.74 -7.22 -2.20
CA LEU A 41 6.72 -6.35 -1.63
C LEU A 41 5.94 -5.63 -2.75
N GLU A 42 6.63 -5.05 -3.74
CA GLU A 42 5.95 -4.37 -4.86
C GLU A 42 5.07 -5.32 -5.68
N ALA A 43 5.57 -6.53 -5.96
CA ALA A 43 4.82 -7.55 -6.67
C ALA A 43 3.57 -7.99 -5.89
N LYS A 44 3.71 -8.25 -4.57
CA LYS A 44 2.60 -8.63 -3.72
C LYS A 44 1.55 -7.52 -3.62
N ILE A 45 1.96 -6.26 -3.50
CA ILE A 45 1.04 -5.12 -3.51
C ILE A 45 0.24 -5.06 -4.82
N LYS A 46 0.87 -5.24 -5.98
CA LYS A 46 0.18 -5.28 -7.28
C LYS A 46 -0.80 -6.45 -7.38
N GLU A 47 -0.50 -7.57 -6.73
CA GLU A 47 -1.42 -8.71 -6.62
C GLU A 47 -2.62 -8.34 -5.73
N CYS A 48 -2.38 -7.81 -4.53
CA CYS A 48 -3.39 -7.43 -3.56
C CYS A 48 -4.33 -6.33 -4.08
N ASP A 49 -3.82 -5.39 -4.88
CA ASP A 49 -4.60 -4.28 -5.46
C ASP A 49 -5.67 -4.77 -6.48
N LYS A 50 -5.59 -6.02 -6.96
CA LYS A 50 -6.63 -6.61 -7.82
C LYS A 50 -7.94 -6.90 -7.07
N ASN A 51 -7.91 -6.95 -5.74
CA ASN A 51 -9.08 -7.19 -4.89
C ASN A 51 -9.18 -6.09 -3.82
N ALA A 52 -10.24 -5.28 -3.89
CA ALA A 52 -10.47 -4.15 -2.99
C ALA A 52 -10.54 -4.51 -1.48
N ASN A 53 -10.76 -5.78 -1.14
CA ASN A 53 -10.83 -6.25 0.24
C ASN A 53 -9.68 -7.20 0.62
N SER A 54 -8.62 -7.28 -0.20
CA SER A 54 -7.48 -8.17 0.03
C SER A 54 -6.88 -8.01 1.44
N ALA A 55 -6.69 -6.79 1.91
CA ALA A 55 -6.19 -6.52 3.27
C ALA A 55 -7.09 -7.05 4.40
N LYS A 56 -8.38 -7.29 4.14
CA LYS A 56 -9.34 -7.84 5.12
C LYS A 56 -9.45 -9.36 5.06
N THR A 57 -9.21 -9.94 3.88
CA THR A 57 -9.46 -11.37 3.61
C THR A 57 -8.18 -12.18 3.45
N ASP A 58 -7.02 -11.53 3.34
CA ASP A 58 -5.71 -12.13 3.12
C ASP A 58 -4.69 -11.50 4.08
N THR A 59 -4.14 -12.32 4.99
CA THR A 59 -3.18 -11.90 6.01
C THR A 59 -1.86 -11.42 5.40
N GLU A 60 -1.40 -12.03 4.31
CA GLU A 60 -0.16 -11.62 3.65
C GLU A 60 -0.33 -10.27 2.95
N CYS A 61 -1.52 -10.01 2.37
CA CYS A 61 -1.86 -8.69 1.85
C CYS A 61 -1.93 -7.63 2.94
N ALA A 62 -2.50 -7.95 4.12
CA ALA A 62 -2.50 -7.04 5.26
C ALA A 62 -1.05 -6.67 5.66
N ASN A 63 -0.18 -7.67 5.78
CA ASN A 63 1.23 -7.48 6.15
C ASN A 63 2.00 -6.67 5.11
N ALA A 64 1.76 -6.91 3.81
CA ALA A 64 2.39 -6.17 2.73
C ALA A 64 1.97 -4.68 2.73
N TYR A 65 0.68 -4.39 2.93
CA TYR A 65 0.20 -3.00 3.00
C TYR A 65 0.76 -2.26 4.21
N GLU A 66 0.85 -2.93 5.36
CA GLU A 66 1.47 -2.37 6.56
C GLU A 66 2.95 -2.02 6.30
N ALA A 67 3.74 -2.94 5.74
CA ALA A 67 5.13 -2.67 5.39
C ALA A 67 5.29 -1.52 4.37
N ARG A 68 4.41 -1.41 3.38
CA ARG A 68 4.39 -0.29 2.42
C ARG A 68 4.08 1.04 3.11
N TYR A 69 3.13 1.03 4.04
CA TYR A 69 2.78 2.21 4.81
C TYR A 69 3.96 2.63 5.69
N SER A 70 4.55 1.73 6.47
CA SER A 70 5.73 2.02 7.32
C SER A 70 6.87 2.70 6.55
N LYS A 71 7.19 2.24 5.33
CA LYS A 71 8.21 2.87 4.46
C LYS A 71 7.85 4.30 4.05
N SER A 72 6.57 4.62 3.96
CA SER A 72 6.10 5.97 3.61
C SER A 72 6.22 6.95 4.79
N PHE A 73 6.28 6.45 6.03
CA PHE A 73 6.42 7.26 7.25
C PHE A 73 7.86 7.39 7.76
N ASP A 74 8.83 6.77 7.11
CA ASP A 74 10.27 6.99 7.37
C ASP A 74 10.75 8.35 6.80
N TYR A 75 9.94 9.38 7.04
CA TYR A 75 10.22 10.77 6.73
C TYR A 75 11.37 11.24 7.61
N LYS A 76 12.56 11.37 7.04
CA LYS A 76 13.63 12.17 7.64
C LYS A 76 13.31 13.66 7.46
N PRO A 77 13.09 14.43 8.53
CA PRO A 77 13.00 15.88 8.42
C PRO A 77 14.28 16.42 7.79
N GLN A 78 14.17 17.07 6.63
CA GLN A 78 15.30 17.66 5.91
C GLN A 78 16.00 18.79 6.68
N VAL A 79 15.28 19.37 7.65
CA VAL A 79 15.73 20.47 8.49
C VAL A 79 15.38 20.09 9.92
N SER A 80 16.34 20.23 10.84
CA SER A 80 16.06 19.94 12.24
C SER A 80 14.98 20.91 12.77
N THR A 81 14.15 20.46 13.71
CA THR A 81 13.16 21.32 14.36
C THR A 81 13.82 22.57 14.98
N LYS A 82 15.08 22.46 15.42
CA LYS A 82 15.87 23.57 15.94
C LYS A 82 16.16 24.63 14.87
N GLU A 83 16.62 24.22 13.70
CA GLU A 83 16.89 25.12 12.58
C GLU A 83 15.60 25.78 12.05
N LEU A 84 14.49 25.05 12.01
CA LEU A 84 13.18 25.62 11.66
C LEU A 84 12.76 26.71 12.64
N MET A 85 12.87 26.44 13.95
CA MET A 85 12.54 27.40 15.00
C MET A 85 13.46 28.63 14.95
N GLN A 86 14.73 28.45 14.62
CA GLN A 86 15.68 29.57 14.50
C GLN A 86 15.35 30.46 13.30
N LYS A 87 15.08 29.88 12.12
CA LYS A 87 14.64 30.65 10.94
C LYS A 87 13.36 31.43 11.21
N ALA A 88 12.39 30.83 11.88
CA ALA A 88 11.13 31.51 12.23
C ALA A 88 11.37 32.72 13.16
N ARG A 89 12.29 32.59 14.13
CA ARG A 89 12.68 33.71 15.02
C ARG A 89 13.39 34.83 14.25
N GLU A 90 14.27 34.49 13.31
CA GLU A 90 14.99 35.47 12.47
C GLU A 90 14.03 36.21 11.53
N GLN A 91 13.06 35.51 10.94
CA GLN A 91 12.02 36.14 10.11
C GLN A 91 11.13 37.09 10.89
N ASN A 92 10.72 36.72 12.11
CA ASN A 92 9.92 37.60 12.98
C ASN A 92 10.69 38.88 13.34
N LYS A 93 11.98 38.78 13.70
CA LYS A 93 12.82 39.96 13.96
C LYS A 93 12.94 40.88 12.74
N ASN A 94 13.09 40.32 11.54
CA ASN A 94 13.20 41.11 10.31
C ASN A 94 11.88 41.78 9.90
N MET A 95 10.73 41.32 10.40
CA MET A 95 9.44 42.01 10.22
C MET A 95 9.24 43.14 11.22
N GLU A 96 9.74 43.02 12.44
CA GLU A 96 9.67 44.09 13.46
C GLU A 96 10.59 45.29 13.16
N LEU A 97 11.59 45.10 12.31
CA LEU A 97 12.58 46.11 11.90
C LEU A 97 12.22 46.85 10.59
N LYS A 98 11.06 46.56 9.99
CA LYS A 98 10.50 47.25 8.81
C LYS A 98 9.36 48.17 9.21
#